data_AF-A0A950LBY4-F1
#
_entry.id   AF-A0A950LBY4-F1
#
_cell.length_a   1.000
_cell.length_b   1.000
_cell.length_c   1.000
_cell.angle_alpha   90.00
_cell.angle_beta   90.00
_cell.angle_gamma   90.00
#
_symmetry.space_group_name_H-M   'P 1'
#
loop_
_entity.id
_entity.type
_entity.pdbx_description
1 polymer ?
#
loop_
_entity_poly.entity_id
_entity_poly.type
_entity_poly.pdbx_seq_one_letter_code
_entity_poly.pdbx_strand_id
1 'polypeptide(L)'
;MNPNPFSDTIVFLLQPSWTTAIFWLLLLASAGVATYAWSAIPGQRTLPHLGNWGFRLFIGAMWWQQSLWKLPPFYTDQPLEPFGTTGLAYWMGLMGKYAAIPLQADFVNNVVLPHFYLFAPLVYGAEVLTAVSLILGLFVRLGGLISVLQIANLWLGLYSAPGEWPWTYFFLLLLMASFALHHYGRSLGIDAIIVARVKEPRTILARYIVAEVT
;
A
#
# COMPACT_ATOMS: atom_id res chain seq x y z
N MET A 1 -11.82 -22.28 1.02
CA MET A 1 -11.99 -21.01 0.27
C MET A 1 -13.47 -20.86 -0.04
N ASN A 2 -14.04 -19.68 0.22
CA ASN A 2 -15.39 -19.36 -0.23
C ASN A 2 -15.39 -19.29 -1.77
N PRO A 3 -16.29 -20.00 -2.48
CA PRO A 3 -16.25 -20.03 -3.94
C PRO A 3 -16.66 -18.71 -4.60
N ASN A 4 -17.24 -17.75 -3.86
CA ASN A 4 -17.77 -16.52 -4.42
C ASN A 4 -17.00 -15.26 -3.95
N PRO A 5 -16.18 -14.64 -4.83
CA PRO A 5 -15.36 -13.49 -4.46
C PRO A 5 -16.17 -12.24 -4.08
N PHE A 6 -17.40 -12.10 -4.58
CA PHE A 6 -18.27 -10.99 -4.21
C PHE A 6 -18.77 -11.14 -2.78
N SER A 7 -19.06 -12.36 -2.36
CA SER A 7 -19.49 -12.61 -0.99
C SER A 7 -18.38 -12.32 0.03
N ASP A 8 -17.12 -12.62 -0.29
CA ASP A 8 -15.98 -12.26 0.56
C ASP A 8 -15.83 -10.74 0.71
N THR A 9 -16.01 -10.01 -0.39
CA THR A 9 -15.99 -8.54 -0.38
C THR A 9 -17.11 -7.97 0.49
N ILE A 10 -18.33 -8.48 0.35
CA ILE A 10 -19.49 -8.04 1.16
C ILE A 10 -19.26 -8.35 2.64
N VAL A 11 -18.79 -9.55 2.96
CA VAL A 11 -18.48 -9.95 4.34
C VAL A 11 -17.45 -9.01 4.94
N PHE A 12 -16.36 -8.72 4.23
CA PHE A 12 -15.35 -7.77 4.69
C PHE A 12 -15.93 -6.37 4.95
N LEU A 13 -16.72 -5.84 4.00
CA LEU A 13 -17.29 -4.49 4.10
C LEU A 13 -18.33 -4.34 5.22
N LEU A 14 -18.99 -5.44 5.59
CA LEU A 14 -20.02 -5.47 6.64
C LEU A 14 -19.51 -6.00 7.98
N GLN A 15 -18.28 -6.52 8.05
CA GLN A 15 -17.71 -7.06 9.26
C GLN A 15 -17.60 -5.95 10.31
N PRO A 16 -18.27 -6.04 11.47
CA PRO A 16 -18.22 -5.02 12.50
C PRO A 16 -16.85 -5.07 13.19
N SER A 17 -15.94 -4.21 12.74
CA SER A 17 -14.61 -4.02 13.30
C SER A 17 -14.22 -2.54 13.20
N TRP A 18 -13.38 -2.07 14.12
CA TRP A 18 -12.82 -0.72 14.05
C TRP A 18 -11.99 -0.52 12.77
N THR A 19 -11.33 -1.56 12.27
CA THR A 19 -10.59 -1.51 10.99
C THR A 19 -11.52 -1.28 9.81
N THR A 20 -12.69 -1.92 9.80
CA THR A 20 -13.72 -1.71 8.78
C THR A 20 -14.29 -0.29 8.86
N ALA A 21 -14.50 0.26 10.05
CA ALA A 21 -14.95 1.64 10.22
C ALA A 21 -13.92 2.66 9.66
N ILE A 22 -12.63 2.46 9.94
CA ILE A 22 -11.57 3.30 9.36
C ILE A 22 -11.50 3.14 7.85
N PHE A 23 -11.66 1.92 7.33
CA PHE A 23 -11.69 1.69 5.90
C PHE A 23 -12.82 2.46 5.22
N TRP A 24 -14.03 2.42 5.78
CA TRP A 24 -15.16 3.22 5.29
C TRP A 24 -14.88 4.73 5.33
N LEU A 25 -14.26 5.22 6.41
CA LEU A 25 -13.87 6.61 6.50
C LEU A 25 -12.87 7.00 5.38
N LEU A 26 -11.89 6.14 5.10
CA LEU A 26 -10.93 6.34 4.01
C LEU A 26 -11.62 6.32 2.63
N LEU A 27 -12.56 5.41 2.40
CA LEU A 27 -13.33 5.34 1.16
C LEU A 27 -14.17 6.60 0.94
N LEU A 28 -14.92 7.02 1.96
CA LEU A 28 -15.74 8.23 1.91
C LEU A 28 -14.87 9.48 1.72
N ALA A 29 -13.72 9.56 2.39
CA ALA A 29 -12.77 10.65 2.20
C ALA A 29 -12.20 10.65 0.77
N SER A 30 -11.84 9.50 0.22
CA SER A 30 -11.37 9.38 -1.16
C SER A 30 -12.43 9.82 -2.17
N ALA A 31 -13.68 9.40 -1.97
CA ALA A 31 -14.79 9.83 -2.81
C ALA A 31 -15.01 11.35 -2.71
N GLY A 32 -15.02 11.91 -1.50
CA GLY A 32 -15.13 13.36 -1.29
C GLY A 32 -14.00 14.16 -1.94
N VAL A 33 -12.76 13.69 -1.80
CA VAL A 33 -11.58 14.28 -2.48
C VAL A 33 -11.74 14.22 -3.99
N ALA A 34 -12.15 13.08 -4.53
CA ALA A 34 -12.34 12.90 -5.98
C ALA A 34 -13.45 13.80 -6.52
N THR A 35 -14.59 13.88 -5.84
CA THR A 35 -15.70 14.78 -6.21
C THR A 35 -15.26 16.24 -6.17
N TYR A 36 -14.54 16.65 -5.13
CA TYR A 36 -14.02 18.02 -5.03
C TYR A 36 -13.02 18.32 -6.15
N ALA A 37 -12.05 17.44 -6.40
CA ALA A 37 -11.06 17.61 -7.45
C ALA A 37 -11.71 17.67 -8.84
N TRP A 38 -12.70 16.82 -9.10
CA TRP A 38 -13.51 16.83 -10.32
C TRP A 38 -14.26 18.16 -10.50
N SER A 39 -14.88 18.68 -9.45
CA SER A 39 -15.61 19.94 -9.52
C SER A 39 -14.70 21.15 -9.65
N ALA A 40 -13.60 21.19 -8.89
CA ALA A 40 -12.73 22.36 -8.76
C ALA A 40 -11.68 22.46 -9.87
N ILE A 41 -11.29 21.35 -10.51
CA ILE A 41 -10.19 21.32 -11.49
C ILE A 41 -10.77 20.82 -12.84
N PRO A 42 -11.18 21.72 -13.75
CA PRO A 42 -11.82 21.34 -15.01
C PRO A 42 -11.01 20.34 -15.86
N GLY A 43 -9.68 20.44 -15.83
CA GLY A 43 -8.79 19.52 -16.55
C GLY A 43 -8.84 18.07 -16.06
N GLN A 44 -9.39 17.81 -14.88
CA GLN A 44 -9.51 16.45 -14.35
C GLN A 44 -10.82 15.74 -14.74
N ARG A 45 -11.72 16.41 -15.47
CA ARG A 45 -13.03 15.88 -15.84
C ARG A 45 -12.96 14.92 -17.03
N THR A 46 -12.08 13.93 -16.96
CA THR A 46 -11.80 13.02 -18.07
C THR A 46 -11.78 11.57 -17.60
N LEU A 47 -12.09 10.65 -18.52
CA LEU A 47 -12.10 9.22 -18.25
C LEU A 47 -10.75 8.68 -17.74
N PRO A 48 -9.59 9.10 -18.27
CA PRO A 48 -8.29 8.68 -17.73
C PRO A 48 -8.11 9.01 -16.24
N HIS A 49 -8.57 10.17 -15.78
CA HIS A 49 -8.45 10.54 -14.36
C HIS A 49 -9.36 9.69 -13.45
N LEU A 50 -10.56 9.35 -13.92
CA LEU A 50 -11.44 8.39 -13.23
C LEU A 50 -10.81 7.00 -13.17
N GLY A 51 -10.25 6.52 -14.28
CA GLY A 51 -9.55 5.24 -14.35
C GLY A 51 -8.36 5.18 -13.39
N ASN A 52 -7.50 6.20 -13.42
CA ASN A 52 -6.34 6.32 -12.53
C ASN A 52 -6.75 6.36 -11.05
N TRP A 53 -7.83 7.08 -10.71
CA TRP A 53 -8.39 7.09 -9.36
C TRP A 53 -8.89 5.71 -8.96
N GLY A 54 -9.64 5.03 -9.83
CA GLY A 54 -10.16 3.68 -9.60
C GLY A 54 -9.03 2.68 -9.35
N PHE A 55 -8.03 2.61 -10.25
CA PHE A 55 -6.88 1.73 -10.06
C PHE A 55 -6.16 1.99 -8.75
N ARG A 56 -5.87 3.25 -8.46
CA ARG A 56 -5.24 3.65 -7.21
C ARG A 56 -6.07 3.24 -5.98
N LEU A 57 -7.38 3.43 -6.02
CA LEU A 57 -8.29 3.06 -4.93
C LEU A 57 -8.30 1.56 -4.68
N PHE A 58 -8.43 0.74 -5.73
CA PHE A 58 -8.46 -0.72 -5.60
C PHE A 58 -7.13 -1.29 -5.09
N ILE A 59 -5.99 -0.79 -5.58
CA ILE A 59 -4.69 -1.24 -5.09
C ILE A 59 -4.46 -0.76 -3.65
N GLY A 60 -4.87 0.46 -3.30
CA GLY A 60 -4.86 0.92 -1.91
C GLY A 60 -5.73 0.08 -0.97
N ALA A 61 -6.92 -0.34 -1.43
CA ALA A 61 -7.80 -1.24 -0.67
C ALA A 61 -7.18 -2.63 -0.48
N MET A 62 -6.47 -3.15 -1.50
CA MET A 62 -5.71 -4.40 -1.38
C MET A 62 -4.61 -4.28 -0.32
N TRP A 63 -3.83 -3.19 -0.30
CA TRP A 63 -2.83 -2.95 0.75
C TRP A 63 -3.47 -2.83 2.14
N TRP A 64 -4.62 -2.17 2.25
CA TRP A 64 -5.36 -2.10 3.51
C TRP A 64 -5.72 -3.50 4.00
N GLN A 65 -6.34 -4.32 3.14
CA GLN A 65 -6.72 -5.68 3.46
C GLN A 65 -5.51 -6.54 3.84
N GLN A 66 -4.39 -6.40 3.13
CA GLN A 66 -3.15 -7.11 3.45
C GLN A 66 -2.57 -6.74 4.81
N SER A 67 -2.81 -5.53 5.32
CA SER A 67 -2.32 -5.15 6.66
C SER A 67 -3.08 -5.85 7.80
N LEU A 68 -4.29 -6.36 7.57
CA LEU A 68 -5.21 -6.77 8.64
C LEU A 68 -4.81 -8.06 9.37
N TRP A 69 -4.09 -8.96 8.70
CA TRP A 69 -3.54 -10.15 9.35
C TRP A 69 -2.23 -9.86 10.10
N LYS A 70 -1.79 -8.58 10.14
CA LYS A 70 -0.55 -8.10 10.78
C LYS A 70 -0.82 -7.06 11.86
N LEU A 71 -2.01 -7.05 12.43
CA LEU A 71 -2.40 -6.06 13.43
C LEU A 71 -1.56 -6.18 14.73
N PRO A 72 -1.06 -5.05 15.28
CA PRO A 72 -0.48 -5.03 16.62
C PRO A 72 -1.51 -5.42 17.69
N PRO A 73 -1.07 -5.93 18.86
CA PRO A 73 0.33 -6.15 19.25
C PRO A 73 0.90 -7.50 18.78
N PHE A 74 0.06 -8.38 18.22
CA PHE A 74 0.44 -9.78 17.95
C PHE A 74 1.01 -10.01 16.55
N TYR A 75 0.72 -9.15 15.58
CA TYR A 75 1.17 -9.27 14.18
C TYR A 75 0.75 -10.59 13.50
N THR A 76 -0.41 -11.10 13.92
CA THR A 76 -1.10 -12.28 13.40
C THR A 76 -2.60 -12.13 13.64
N ASP A 77 -3.42 -12.75 12.79
CA ASP A 77 -4.87 -12.92 12.99
C ASP A 77 -5.20 -14.18 13.83
N GLN A 78 -4.21 -14.98 14.17
CA GLN A 78 -4.35 -16.21 14.96
C GLN A 78 -3.46 -16.16 16.22
N PRO A 79 -3.77 -15.28 17.19
CA PRO A 79 -2.90 -15.02 18.35
C PRO A 79 -2.81 -16.17 19.37
N LEU A 80 -3.67 -17.19 19.24
CA LEU A 80 -3.63 -18.38 20.09
C LEU A 80 -2.60 -19.41 19.61
N GLU A 81 -2.16 -19.31 18.36
CA GLU A 81 -1.14 -20.20 17.80
C GLU A 81 0.27 -19.82 18.28
N PRO A 82 1.20 -20.78 18.40
CA PRO A 82 2.56 -20.50 18.83
C PRO A 82 3.27 -19.46 17.94
N PHE A 83 4.16 -18.66 18.53
CA PHE A 83 4.92 -17.66 17.77
C PHE A 83 5.68 -18.30 16.58
N GLY A 84 5.53 -17.72 15.40
CA GLY A 84 6.21 -18.16 14.18
C GLY A 84 5.49 -19.26 13.39
N THR A 85 4.33 -19.76 13.83
CA THR A 85 3.52 -20.71 13.06
C THR A 85 2.51 -20.03 12.13
N THR A 86 2.11 -18.79 12.44
CA THR A 86 1.17 -17.98 11.65
C THR A 86 1.65 -16.53 11.56
N GLY A 87 0.93 -15.71 10.79
CA GLY A 87 1.14 -14.26 10.72
C GLY A 87 2.53 -13.87 10.21
N LEU A 88 2.97 -12.65 10.55
CA LEU A 88 4.17 -12.06 9.95
C LEU A 88 5.44 -12.85 10.29
N ALA A 89 5.52 -13.37 11.52
CA ALA A 89 6.67 -14.14 11.99
C ALA A 89 6.87 -15.42 11.18
N TYR A 90 5.78 -16.11 10.81
CA TYR A 90 5.84 -17.27 9.92
C TYR A 90 6.46 -16.94 8.56
N TRP A 91 5.97 -15.88 7.91
CA TRP A 91 6.48 -15.47 6.60
C TRP A 91 7.93 -15.00 6.65
N MET A 92 8.33 -14.29 7.71
CA MET A 92 9.74 -13.96 7.94
C MET A 92 10.59 -15.22 8.16
N GLY A 93 10.06 -16.23 8.85
CA GLY A 93 10.72 -17.53 9.00
C GLY A 93 10.92 -18.26 7.66
N LEU A 94 9.95 -18.16 6.74
CA LEU A 94 10.11 -18.66 5.37
C LEU A 94 11.16 -17.86 4.61
N MET A 95 11.19 -16.53 4.75
CA MET A 95 12.23 -15.70 4.14
C MET A 95 13.63 -16.11 4.60
N GLY A 96 13.81 -16.42 5.88
CA GLY A 96 15.07 -16.91 6.42
C GLY A 96 15.52 -18.28 5.89
N LYS A 97 14.63 -19.05 5.25
CA LYS A 97 14.90 -20.40 4.71
C LYS A 97 15.02 -20.44 3.19
N TYR A 98 14.26 -19.59 2.51
CA TYR A 98 14.00 -19.71 1.06
C TYR A 98 14.40 -18.48 0.26
N ALA A 99 15.13 -17.54 0.85
CA ALA A 99 15.62 -16.36 0.15
C ALA A 99 16.52 -16.75 -1.03
N ALA A 100 16.38 -16.05 -2.14
CA ALA A 100 17.25 -16.16 -3.31
C ALA A 100 18.70 -15.75 -3.00
N ILE A 101 18.89 -14.86 -2.02
CA ILE A 101 20.20 -14.32 -1.62
C ILE A 101 20.53 -14.78 -0.19
N PRO A 102 21.63 -15.52 0.03
CA PRO A 102 22.01 -15.99 1.36
C PRO A 102 22.16 -14.86 2.39
N LEU A 103 22.75 -13.73 1.99
CA LEU A 103 22.90 -12.57 2.87
C LEU A 103 21.56 -12.03 3.41
N GLN A 104 20.50 -12.09 2.60
CA GLN A 104 19.17 -11.69 3.05
C GLN A 104 18.61 -12.68 4.08
N ALA A 105 18.78 -13.98 3.85
CA ALA A 105 18.39 -15.01 4.81
C ALA A 105 19.13 -14.83 6.15
N ASP A 106 20.46 -14.59 6.10
CA ASP A 106 21.28 -14.34 7.29
C ASP A 106 20.82 -13.10 8.05
N PHE A 107 20.52 -12.01 7.35
CA PHE A 107 19.98 -10.80 7.97
C PHE A 107 18.64 -11.06 8.65
N VAL A 108 17.74 -11.78 7.99
CA VAL A 108 16.43 -12.12 8.56
C VAL A 108 16.58 -12.99 9.81
N ASN A 109 17.40 -14.04 9.75
CA ASN A 109 17.59 -15.00 10.85
C ASN A 109 18.32 -14.40 12.05
N ASN A 110 19.34 -13.57 11.82
CA ASN A 110 20.23 -13.10 12.88
C ASN A 110 19.89 -11.70 13.40
N VAL A 111 19.13 -10.90 12.65
CA VAL A 111 18.79 -9.51 13.02
C VAL A 111 17.29 -9.31 13.13
N VAL A 112 16.52 -9.66 12.09
CA VAL A 112 15.08 -9.34 12.03
C VAL A 112 14.26 -10.20 12.99
N LEU A 113 14.37 -11.53 12.91
CA LEU A 113 13.59 -12.45 13.74
C LEU A 113 13.91 -12.30 15.25
N PRO A 114 15.18 -12.18 15.69
CA PRO A 114 15.48 -11.95 17.11
C PRO A 114 14.95 -10.62 17.64
N HIS A 115 14.80 -9.61 16.77
CA HIS A 115 14.24 -8.30 17.09
C HIS A 115 12.88 -8.09 16.44
N PHE A 116 12.06 -9.15 16.34
CA PHE A 116 10.81 -9.13 15.57
C PHE A 116 9.91 -7.93 15.92
N TYR A 117 9.72 -7.64 17.20
CA TYR A 117 8.85 -6.55 17.66
C TYR A 117 9.40 -5.14 17.36
N LEU A 118 10.64 -5.01 16.91
CA LEU A 118 11.18 -3.76 16.34
C LEU A 118 10.78 -3.62 14.86
N PHE A 119 10.85 -4.71 14.09
CA PHE A 119 10.63 -4.70 12.64
C PHE A 119 9.15 -4.85 12.23
N ALA A 120 8.37 -5.63 12.97
CA ALA A 120 6.97 -5.87 12.69
C ALA A 120 6.11 -4.58 12.63
N PRO A 121 6.26 -3.60 13.55
CA PRO A 121 5.59 -2.30 13.41
C PRO A 121 6.01 -1.53 12.16
N LEU A 122 7.27 -1.66 11.72
CA LEU A 122 7.77 -0.96 10.52
C LEU A 122 7.12 -1.53 9.26
N VAL A 123 7.03 -2.86 9.15
CA VAL A 123 6.35 -3.53 8.04
C VAL A 123 4.88 -3.15 8.03
N TYR A 124 4.16 -3.37 9.14
CA TYR A 124 2.74 -3.02 9.24
C TYR A 124 2.48 -1.54 8.95
N GLY A 125 3.28 -0.65 9.54
CA GLY A 125 3.17 0.79 9.32
C GLY A 125 3.40 1.18 7.86
N ALA A 126 4.38 0.58 7.19
CA ALA A 126 4.64 0.82 5.77
C ALA A 126 3.45 0.39 4.89
N GLU A 127 2.81 -0.73 5.20
CA GLU A 127 1.61 -1.19 4.48
C GLU A 127 0.41 -0.26 4.69
N VAL A 128 0.15 0.16 5.92
CA VAL A 128 -0.94 1.09 6.24
C VAL A 128 -0.68 2.46 5.59
N LEU A 129 0.55 2.96 5.64
CA LEU A 129 0.93 4.22 5.00
C LEU A 129 0.76 4.15 3.49
N THR A 130 1.17 3.07 2.84
CA THR A 130 0.88 2.84 1.42
C THR A 130 -0.62 2.83 1.18
N ALA A 131 -1.39 2.06 1.95
CA ALA A 131 -2.84 1.95 1.76
C ALA A 131 -3.52 3.32 1.83
N VAL A 132 -3.22 4.12 2.86
CA VAL A 132 -3.77 5.47 3.04
C VAL A 132 -3.30 6.42 1.94
N SER A 133 -2.00 6.39 1.60
CA SER A 133 -1.41 7.20 0.52
C SER A 133 -2.12 6.94 -0.82
N LEU A 134 -2.29 5.67 -1.16
CA LEU A 134 -2.99 5.24 -2.37
C LEU A 134 -4.47 5.59 -2.27
N ILE A 135 -5.22 5.24 -1.23
CA ILE A 135 -6.67 5.50 -1.17
C ILE A 135 -6.98 7.01 -1.28
N LEU A 136 -6.25 7.86 -0.56
CA LEU A 136 -6.50 9.30 -0.56
C LEU A 136 -5.86 10.03 -1.75
N GLY A 137 -4.83 9.45 -2.36
CA GLY A 137 -4.10 10.09 -3.46
C GLY A 137 -3.16 11.16 -2.95
N LEU A 138 -2.57 10.91 -1.78
CA LEU A 138 -1.64 11.78 -1.08
C LEU A 138 -0.26 11.13 -1.06
N PHE A 139 0.75 11.82 -1.59
CA PHE A 139 2.12 11.33 -1.70
C PHE A 139 2.22 9.96 -2.38
N VAL A 140 1.42 9.74 -3.43
CA VAL A 140 1.27 8.42 -4.08
C VAL A 140 2.60 7.85 -4.57
N ARG A 141 3.50 8.72 -5.04
CA ARG A 141 4.84 8.30 -5.47
C ARG A 141 5.68 7.75 -4.33
N LEU A 142 5.57 8.34 -3.15
CA LEU A 142 6.26 7.87 -1.94
C LEU A 142 5.67 6.53 -1.48
N GLY A 143 4.34 6.41 -1.43
CA GLY A 143 3.67 5.13 -1.15
C GLY A 143 4.08 4.03 -2.16
N GLY A 144 4.17 4.38 -3.45
CA GLY A 144 4.68 3.50 -4.49
C GLY A 144 6.11 3.04 -4.23
N LEU A 145 7.01 3.95 -3.88
CA LEU A 145 8.41 3.63 -3.58
C LEU A 145 8.55 2.72 -2.35
N ILE A 146 7.85 3.03 -1.26
CA ILE A 146 7.82 2.21 -0.04
C ILE A 146 7.39 0.79 -0.40
N SER A 147 6.33 0.66 -1.19
CA SER A 147 5.82 -0.64 -1.62
C SER A 147 6.76 -1.39 -2.55
N VAL A 148 7.43 -0.72 -3.49
CA VAL A 148 8.46 -1.36 -4.33
C VAL A 148 9.54 -2.00 -3.45
N LEU A 149 10.01 -1.30 -2.43
CA LEU A 149 11.02 -1.83 -1.51
C LEU A 149 10.50 -3.05 -0.73
N GLN A 150 9.27 -2.97 -0.21
CA GLN A 150 8.66 -4.09 0.51
C GLN A 150 8.46 -5.32 -0.38
N ILE A 151 7.97 -5.13 -1.61
CA ILE A 151 7.71 -6.24 -2.53
C ILE A 151 9.02 -6.81 -3.08
N ALA A 152 10.03 -5.97 -3.35
CA ALA A 152 11.35 -6.46 -3.74
C ALA A 152 11.96 -7.34 -2.64
N ASN A 153 11.81 -6.93 -1.38
CA ASN A 153 12.22 -7.72 -0.23
C ASN A 153 11.46 -9.06 -0.16
N LEU A 154 10.14 -9.07 -0.37
CA LEU A 154 9.34 -10.31 -0.41
C LEU A 154 9.72 -11.20 -1.60
N TRP A 155 9.87 -10.64 -2.79
CA TRP A 155 10.21 -11.37 -4.01
C TRP A 155 11.54 -12.10 -3.87
N LEU A 156 12.55 -11.42 -3.32
CA LEU A 156 13.85 -12.02 -3.05
C LEU A 156 13.79 -13.00 -1.88
N GLY A 157 13.06 -12.66 -0.82
CA GLY A 157 12.99 -13.46 0.40
C GLY A 157 12.20 -14.77 0.25
N LEU A 158 11.16 -14.79 -0.58
CA LEU A 158 10.28 -15.95 -0.78
C LEU A 158 10.50 -16.64 -2.14
N TYR A 159 11.59 -16.33 -2.84
CA TYR A 159 11.82 -16.76 -4.22
C TYR A 159 11.71 -18.28 -4.43
N SER A 160 12.17 -19.07 -3.47
CA SER A 160 12.13 -20.54 -3.52
C SER A 160 11.20 -21.15 -2.46
N ALA A 161 10.29 -20.36 -1.89
CA ALA A 161 9.36 -20.84 -0.88
C ALA A 161 8.33 -21.81 -1.51
N PRO A 162 8.09 -22.99 -0.89
CA PRO A 162 7.12 -23.95 -1.42
C PRO A 162 5.71 -23.36 -1.54
N GLY A 163 5.06 -23.57 -2.69
CA GLY A 163 3.71 -23.07 -2.96
C GLY A 163 3.64 -21.62 -3.46
N GLU A 164 4.75 -20.88 -3.41
CA GLU A 164 4.82 -19.52 -3.91
C GLU A 164 5.17 -19.48 -5.40
N TRP A 165 4.56 -18.54 -6.13
CA TRP A 165 4.89 -18.27 -7.52
C TRP A 165 5.57 -16.90 -7.63
N PRO A 166 6.89 -16.82 -7.95
CA PRO A 166 7.65 -15.57 -7.89
C PRO A 166 7.10 -14.42 -8.73
N TRP A 167 6.40 -14.73 -9.83
CA TRP A 167 5.81 -13.72 -10.69
C TRP A 167 4.67 -12.93 -10.04
N THR A 168 4.01 -13.47 -9.02
CA THR A 168 2.98 -12.74 -8.26
C THR A 168 3.56 -11.47 -7.63
N TYR A 169 4.70 -11.63 -6.95
CA TYR A 169 5.46 -10.51 -6.38
C TYR A 169 6.04 -9.62 -7.46
N PHE A 170 6.58 -10.18 -8.53
CA PHE A 170 7.19 -9.38 -9.60
C PHE A 170 6.16 -8.49 -10.32
N PHE A 171 4.97 -9.00 -10.64
CA PHE A 171 3.90 -8.18 -11.23
C PHE A 171 3.43 -7.09 -10.28
N LEU A 172 3.30 -7.41 -9.00
CA LEU A 172 2.95 -6.41 -7.99
C LEU A 172 4.06 -5.35 -7.86
N LEU A 173 5.34 -5.74 -7.96
CA LEU A 173 6.49 -4.83 -7.97
C LEU A 173 6.41 -3.86 -9.14
N LEU A 174 6.15 -4.36 -10.37
CA LEU A 174 5.97 -3.51 -11.55
C LEU A 174 4.78 -2.55 -11.40
N LEU A 175 3.67 -3.05 -10.85
CA LEU A 175 2.50 -2.24 -10.58
C LEU A 175 2.82 -1.11 -9.59
N MET A 176 3.53 -1.42 -8.50
CA MET A 176 3.91 -0.40 -7.52
C MET A 176 4.98 0.55 -8.04
N ALA A 177 5.89 0.08 -8.89
CA ALA A 177 6.84 0.92 -9.60
C ALA A 177 6.13 1.92 -10.52
N SER A 178 5.01 1.53 -11.16
CA SER A 178 4.21 2.46 -11.96
C SER A 178 3.64 3.60 -11.10
N PHE A 179 3.21 3.33 -9.86
CA PHE A 179 2.76 4.38 -8.93
C PHE A 179 3.90 5.26 -8.42
N ALA A 180 5.12 4.73 -8.29
CA ALA A 180 6.31 5.48 -7.89
C ALA A 180 6.82 6.44 -8.99
N LEU A 181 6.77 5.98 -10.25
CA LEU A 181 7.29 6.69 -11.42
C LEU A 181 6.30 7.70 -11.98
N HIS A 182 5.00 7.38 -11.99
CA HIS A 182 3.96 8.24 -12.58
C HIS A 182 3.18 9.04 -11.53
N HIS A 183 2.52 10.10 -11.98
CA HIS A 183 1.79 11.02 -11.10
C HIS A 183 0.33 10.61 -10.85
N TYR A 184 0.09 9.36 -10.43
CA TYR A 184 -1.27 8.86 -10.17
C TYR A 184 -2.03 9.64 -9.07
N GLY A 185 -1.32 10.21 -8.09
CA GLY A 185 -1.92 11.10 -7.08
C GLY A 185 -2.51 12.39 -7.67
N ARG A 186 -2.02 12.83 -8.84
CA ARG A 186 -2.55 14.00 -9.55
C ARG A 186 -3.83 13.70 -10.36
N SER A 187 -4.39 12.50 -10.21
CA SER A 187 -5.69 12.12 -10.76
C SER A 187 -6.71 11.95 -9.64
N LEU A 188 -7.60 12.94 -9.48
CA LEU A 188 -8.68 12.97 -8.49
C LEU A 188 -8.22 12.60 -7.08
N GLY A 189 -7.03 13.07 -6.72
CA GLY A 189 -6.38 12.82 -5.42
C GLY A 189 -5.95 14.12 -4.76
N ILE A 190 -5.54 14.01 -3.50
CA ILE A 190 -5.08 15.16 -2.70
C ILE A 190 -3.86 15.84 -3.37
N ASP A 191 -2.91 15.09 -3.94
CA ASP A 191 -1.76 15.65 -4.64
C ASP A 191 -2.18 16.60 -5.77
N ALA A 192 -3.28 16.28 -6.44
CA ALA A 192 -3.84 17.10 -7.51
C ALA A 192 -4.35 18.45 -6.99
N ILE A 193 -5.03 18.43 -5.84
CA ILE A 193 -5.54 19.63 -5.16
C ILE A 193 -4.38 20.50 -4.65
N ILE A 194 -3.35 19.88 -4.06
CA ILE A 194 -2.14 20.58 -3.60
C ILE A 194 -1.47 21.30 -4.77
N VAL A 195 -1.25 20.61 -5.89
CA VAL A 195 -0.63 21.19 -7.09
C VAL A 195 -1.47 22.33 -7.67
N ALA A 196 -2.79 22.18 -7.74
CA ALA A 196 -3.67 23.23 -8.23
C ALA A 196 -3.56 24.50 -7.37
N ARG A 197 -3.58 24.35 -6.04
CA ARG A 197 -3.45 25.47 -5.09
C ARG A 197 -2.08 26.15 -5.13
N VAL A 198 -1.00 25.39 -5.32
CA VAL A 198 0.35 25.98 -5.45
C VAL A 198 0.49 26.78 -6.75
N LYS A 199 -0.16 26.35 -7.83
CA LYS A 199 -0.16 27.05 -9.13
C LYS A 199 -1.04 28.30 -9.14
N GLU A 200 -1.98 28.46 -8.21
CA GLU A 200 -2.70 29.72 -8.04
C GLU A 200 -1.70 30.83 -7.64
N PRO A 201 -1.55 31.89 -8.44
CA PRO A 201 -0.47 32.85 -8.29
C PRO A 201 -0.71 33.74 -7.06
N ARG A 202 -0.14 33.36 -5.92
CA ARG A 202 -0.06 34.25 -4.74
C ARG A 202 1.33 34.41 -4.12
N THR A 203 2.34 33.64 -4.52
CA THR A 203 3.66 33.73 -3.87
C THR A 203 4.81 33.41 -4.81
N ILE A 204 5.87 34.22 -4.77
CA ILE A 204 7.12 34.11 -5.55
C ILE A 204 7.76 32.73 -5.42
N LEU A 205 7.58 32.06 -4.26
CA LEU A 205 8.05 30.70 -4.00
C LEU A 205 7.45 29.64 -4.96
N ALA A 206 6.21 29.83 -5.42
CA ALA A 206 5.54 28.88 -6.32
C ALA A 206 6.21 28.81 -7.70
N ARG A 207 6.90 29.88 -8.12
CA ARG A 207 7.63 29.89 -9.40
C ARG A 207 8.85 28.99 -9.39
N TYR A 208 9.52 28.83 -8.25
CA TYR A 208 10.68 27.95 -8.12
C TYR A 208 10.28 26.47 -8.08
N ILE A 209 9.16 26.13 -7.42
CA ILE A 209 8.67 24.74 -7.35
C ILE A 209 8.12 24.26 -8.69
N VAL A 210 7.54 25.14 -9.51
CA VAL A 210 7.01 24.77 -10.83
C VAL A 210 8.13 24.61 -11.87
N ALA A 211 9.26 25.30 -11.73
CA ALA A 211 10.40 25.21 -12.65
C ALA A 211 11.10 23.83 -12.62
N GLU A 212 10.92 23.05 -11.57
CA GLU A 212 11.42 21.66 -11.48
C GLU A 212 10.46 20.61 -12.09
N VAL A 213 9.29 21.02 -12.59
CA VAL A 213 8.19 20.11 -13.00
C VAL A 213 7.80 20.27 -14.47
N THR A 214 8.66 20.84 -15.30
CA THR A 214 8.57 20.74 -16.78
C THR A 214 9.55 19.71 -17.31
#